data_AF-A0A1I1H147-F1
#
_entry.id   AF-A0A1I1H147-F1
#
_cell.length_a   1.000
_cell.length_b   1.000
_cell.length_c   1.000
_cell.angle_alpha   90.00
_cell.angle_beta   90.00
_cell.angle_gamma   90.00
#
_symmetry.space_group_name_H-M   'P 1'
#
loop_
_entity.id
_entity.type
_entity.pdbx_description
1 polymer ?
#
loop_
_entity_poly.entity_id
_entity_poly.type
_entity_poly.pdbx_seq_one_letter_code
_entity_poly.pdbx_strand_id
1 'polypeptide(L)'
;MSLTTGQVVGALDHGARLALTAKADLDGLLGSLSGQVALGSRWRGAGGRAFTATYAEWARQQQRVTAKLQWFHDQLAAVERLNVATDQAQAAALGHRLDPSR
;
A
#
# COMPACT_ATOMS: atom_id res chain seq x y z
N MET A 1 -29.94 -0.67 2.51
CA MET A 1 -28.57 -0.19 2.20
C MET A 1 -28.31 1.02 3.06
N SER A 2 -27.47 0.94 4.09
CA SER A 2 -27.14 2.11 4.92
C SER A 2 -26.06 2.92 4.22
N LEU A 3 -26.26 4.22 4.07
CA LEU A 3 -25.34 5.17 3.42
C LEU A 3 -23.88 5.04 3.93
N THR A 4 -23.72 4.63 5.18
CA THR A 4 -22.44 4.46 5.85
C THR A 4 -21.55 3.39 5.22
N THR A 5 -22.09 2.24 4.77
CA THR A 5 -21.23 1.16 4.23
C THR A 5 -20.63 1.55 2.88
N GLY A 6 -21.41 2.14 1.97
CA GLY A 6 -20.91 2.61 0.67
C GLY A 6 -19.91 3.76 0.79
N GLN A 7 -20.06 4.64 1.79
CA GLN A 7 -19.10 5.69 2.08
C GLN A 7 -17.79 5.15 2.65
N VAL A 8 -17.84 4.14 3.52
CA VAL A 8 -16.66 3.45 4.05
C VAL A 8 -15.90 2.75 2.92
N VAL A 9 -16.61 2.06 2.03
CA VAL A 9 -16.04 1.41 0.85
C VAL A 9 -15.23 2.38 -0.02
N GLY A 10 -15.83 3.53 -0.37
CA GLY A 10 -15.13 4.55 -1.16
C GLY A 10 -13.89 5.12 -0.48
N ALA A 11 -13.92 5.27 0.85
CA ALA A 11 -12.78 5.76 1.62
C ALA A 11 -11.63 4.75 1.71
N LEU A 12 -11.94 3.45 1.88
CA LEU A 12 -10.93 2.38 1.95
C LEU A 12 -10.18 2.23 0.63
N ASP A 13 -10.92 2.21 -0.49
CA ASP A 13 -10.33 2.12 -1.83
C ASP A 13 -9.47 3.36 -2.16
N HIS A 14 -9.92 4.56 -1.75
CA HIS A 14 -9.10 5.76 -1.90
C HIS A 14 -7.78 5.68 -1.10
N GLY A 15 -7.84 5.25 0.16
CA GLY A 15 -6.65 5.04 0.99
C GLY A 15 -5.70 3.98 0.41
N ALA A 16 -6.26 2.90 -0.14
CA ALA A 16 -5.49 1.83 -0.78
C ALA A 16 -4.72 2.34 -2.01
N ARG A 17 -5.34 3.22 -2.81
CA ARG A 17 -4.69 3.86 -3.96
C ARG A 17 -3.60 4.83 -3.53
N LEU A 18 -3.85 5.65 -2.50
CA LEU A 18 -2.82 6.56 -1.95
C LEU A 18 -1.58 5.81 -1.47
N ALA A 19 -1.76 4.66 -0.81
CA ALA A 19 -0.66 3.83 -0.34
C ALA A 19 0.22 3.31 -1.50
N LEU A 20 -0.39 2.89 -2.62
CA LEU A 20 0.33 2.46 -3.81
C LEU A 20 1.04 3.62 -4.52
N THR A 21 0.40 4.79 -4.63
CA THR A 21 1.02 5.99 -5.20
C THR A 21 2.25 6.38 -4.39
N ALA A 22 2.13 6.48 -3.07
CA ALA A 22 3.25 6.80 -2.19
C ALA A 22 4.38 5.76 -2.30
N LYS A 23 4.04 4.47 -2.44
CA LYS A 23 5.02 3.41 -2.67
C LYS A 23 5.77 3.64 -3.98
N ALA A 24 5.06 3.88 -5.08
CA ALA A 24 5.65 4.07 -6.40
C ALA A 24 6.56 5.30 -6.45
N ASP A 25 6.14 6.40 -5.84
CA ASP A 25 6.94 7.63 -5.74
C ASP A 25 8.26 7.37 -4.99
N LEU A 26 8.18 6.67 -3.85
CA LEU A 26 9.35 6.32 -3.05
C LEU A 26 10.30 5.35 -3.77
N ASP A 27 9.77 4.35 -4.48
CA ASP A 27 10.57 3.45 -5.30
C ASP A 27 11.27 4.21 -6.44
N GLY A 28 10.60 5.17 -7.08
CA GLY A 28 11.17 6.02 -8.11
C GLY A 28 12.29 6.94 -7.60
N LEU A 29 12.10 7.55 -6.43
CA LEU A 29 13.13 8.36 -5.77
C LEU A 29 14.35 7.51 -5.39
N LEU A 30 14.13 6.30 -4.86
CA LEU A 30 15.21 5.37 -4.54
C LEU A 30 16.00 4.96 -5.79
N GLY A 31 15.31 4.62 -6.88
CA GLY A 31 15.95 4.29 -8.16
C GLY A 31 16.81 5.43 -8.70
N SER A 32 16.29 6.66 -8.65
CA SER A 32 17.01 7.87 -9.07
C SER A 32 18.26 8.10 -8.21
N LEU A 33 18.15 7.97 -6.88
CA LEU A 33 19.30 8.14 -6.00
C LEU A 33 20.33 7.02 -6.20
N SER A 34 19.89 5.79 -6.45
CA SER A 34 20.77 4.66 -6.76
C SER A 34 21.65 4.94 -7.98
N GLY A 35 21.06 5.49 -9.04
CA GLY A 35 21.77 5.91 -10.24
C GLY A 35 22.83 6.98 -9.94
N GLN A 36 22.48 7.98 -9.13
CA GLN A 36 23.42 9.04 -8.73
C GLN A 36 24.57 8.51 -7.86
N VAL A 37 24.29 7.59 -6.93
CA VAL A 37 25.32 6.96 -6.09
C VAL A 37 26.28 6.10 -6.91
N ALA A 38 25.80 5.39 -7.93
CA ALA A 38 26.65 4.63 -8.84
C ALA A 38 27.65 5.53 -9.60
N LEU A 39 27.23 6.74 -9.98
CA LEU A 39 28.12 7.77 -10.56
C LEU A 39 29.15 8.30 -9.54
N GLY A 40 28.78 8.27 -8.26
CA GLY A 40 29.63 8.59 -7.11
C GLY A 40 30.74 7.56 -6.81
N SER A 41 30.84 6.46 -7.55
CA SER A 41 31.96 5.49 -7.46
C SER A 41 33.36 6.11 -7.66
N ARG A 42 33.43 7.37 -8.12
CA ARG A 42 34.65 8.19 -8.15
C ARG A 42 35.09 8.69 -6.77
N TRP A 43 34.22 8.67 -5.76
CA TRP A 43 34.51 9.10 -4.38
C TRP A 43 35.38 8.02 -3.71
N ARG A 44 36.70 8.14 -3.87
CA ARG A 44 37.70 7.24 -3.28
C ARG A 44 37.99 7.64 -1.83
N GLY A 45 38.58 6.71 -1.07
CA GLY A 45 39.04 6.95 0.30
C GLY A 45 37.96 6.69 1.37
N ALA A 46 38.24 7.14 2.60
CA ALA A 46 37.40 6.85 3.76
C ALA A 46 35.99 7.45 3.66
N GLY A 47 35.84 8.65 3.09
CA GLY A 47 34.54 9.30 2.91
C GLY A 47 33.61 8.57 1.94
N GLY A 48 34.15 8.06 0.83
CA GLY A 48 33.38 7.27 -0.13
C GLY A 48 32.85 5.97 0.48
N ARG A 49 33.69 5.25 1.23
CA ARG A 49 33.28 4.03 1.96
C ARG A 49 32.16 4.30 2.97
N ALA A 50 32.30 5.38 3.76
CA ALA A 50 31.27 5.78 4.72
C ALA A 50 29.96 6.13 4.02
N PHE A 51 30.01 6.88 2.92
CA PHE A 51 28.84 7.21 2.13
C PHE A 51 28.13 5.97 1.55
N THR A 52 28.87 5.05 0.93
CA THR A 52 28.30 3.80 0.40
C THR A 52 27.64 2.95 1.48
N ALA A 53 28.25 2.86 2.68
CA ALA A 53 27.67 2.13 3.80
C ALA A 53 26.36 2.78 4.29
N THR A 54 26.36 4.10 4.48
CA THR A 54 25.16 4.86 4.87
C THR A 54 24.06 4.71 3.82
N TYR A 55 24.41 4.81 2.55
CA TYR A 55 23.46 4.65 1.45
C TYR A 55 22.85 3.24 1.42
N ALA A 56 23.65 2.19 1.60
CA ALA A 56 23.15 0.82 1.63
C ALA A 56 22.16 0.60 2.80
N GLU A 57 22.42 1.20 3.96
CA GLU A 57 21.49 1.16 5.09
C GLU A 57 20.21 1.94 4.80
N TRP A 58 20.34 3.15 4.26
CA TRP A 58 19.18 3.95 3.85
C TRP A 58 18.30 3.21 2.83
N ALA A 59 18.90 2.57 1.82
CA ALA A 59 18.18 1.77 0.83
C ALA A 59 17.42 0.60 1.46
N ARG A 60 18.01 -0.10 2.44
CA ARG A 60 17.32 -1.16 3.21
C ARG A 60 16.13 -0.60 3.98
N GLN A 61 16.29 0.53 4.66
CA GLN A 61 15.20 1.17 5.40
C GLN A 61 14.07 1.60 4.46
N GLN A 62 14.42 2.13 3.28
CA GLN A 62 13.45 2.53 2.27
C GLN A 62 12.63 1.34 1.74
N GLN A 63 13.27 0.21 1.48
CA GLN A 63 12.58 -1.04 1.11
C GLN A 63 11.60 -1.51 2.20
N ARG A 64 11.94 -1.35 3.48
CA ARG A 64 11.03 -1.69 4.58
C ARG A 64 9.80 -0.78 4.60
N VAL A 65 9.98 0.51 4.30
CA VAL A 65 8.86 1.48 4.20
C VAL A 65 7.95 1.11 3.04
N THR A 66 8.50 0.85 1.86
CA THR A 66 7.66 0.51 0.68
C THR A 66 6.97 -0.84 0.83
N ALA A 67 7.59 -1.82 1.52
CA ALA A 67 6.92 -3.06 1.91
C ALA A 67 5.74 -2.83 2.88
N LYS A 68 5.87 -1.91 3.84
CA LYS A 68 4.78 -1.55 4.75
C LYS A 68 3.63 -0.85 4.04
N LEU A 69 3.92 0.00 3.05
CA LEU A 69 2.88 0.63 2.21
C LEU A 69 2.11 -0.40 1.39
N GLN A 70 2.81 -1.39 0.81
CA GLN A 70 2.16 -2.50 0.13
C GLN A 70 1.27 -3.31 1.08
N TRP A 71 1.79 -3.70 2.25
CA TRP A 71 1.00 -4.42 3.23
C TRP A 71 -0.25 -3.64 3.67
N PHE A 72 -0.12 -2.32 3.88
CA PHE A 72 -1.25 -1.48 4.25
C PHE A 72 -2.32 -1.45 3.15
N HIS A 73 -1.91 -1.32 1.88
CA HIS A 73 -2.81 -1.47 0.74
C HIS A 73 -3.55 -2.83 0.77
N ASP A 74 -2.81 -3.93 0.96
CA ASP A 74 -3.39 -5.28 0.98
C ASP A 74 -4.42 -5.44 2.11
N GLN A 75 -4.17 -4.83 3.28
CA GLN A 75 -5.13 -4.81 4.39
C GLN A 75 -6.40 -4.05 4.05
N LEU A 76 -6.28 -2.85 3.44
CA LEU A 76 -7.44 -2.06 3.02
C LEU A 76 -8.28 -2.81 1.97
N ALA A 77 -7.63 -3.43 0.98
CA ALA A 77 -8.30 -4.25 -0.03
C ALA A 77 -8.94 -5.53 0.56
N ALA A 78 -8.39 -6.08 1.64
CA ALA A 78 -9.00 -7.19 2.35
C ALA A 78 -10.27 -6.77 3.11
N VAL A 79 -10.23 -5.64 3.82
CA VAL A 79 -11.40 -5.07 4.53
C VAL A 79 -12.51 -4.75 3.54
N GLU A 80 -12.17 -4.17 2.39
CA GLU A 80 -13.13 -3.86 1.32
C GLU A 80 -13.89 -5.10 0.84
N ARG A 81 -13.16 -6.18 0.51
CA ARG A 81 -13.77 -7.45 0.11
C ARG A 81 -14.67 -8.05 1.20
N LEU A 82 -14.27 -7.93 2.46
CA LEU A 82 -15.07 -8.41 3.59
C LEU A 82 -16.36 -7.61 3.76
N ASN A 83 -16.32 -6.28 3.57
CA ASN A 83 -17.51 -5.44 3.60
C ASN A 83 -18.50 -5.84 2.51
N VAL A 84 -18.02 -6.01 1.26
CA VAL A 84 -18.87 -6.43 0.13
C VAL A 84 -19.48 -7.82 0.37
N ALA A 85 -18.69 -8.79 0.83
CA ALA A 85 -19.18 -10.14 1.11
C ALA A 85 -20.23 -10.14 2.24
N THR A 86 -20.02 -9.33 3.28
CA THR A 86 -20.97 -9.18 4.39
C THR A 86 -22.28 -8.56 3.91
N ASP A 87 -22.22 -7.53 3.06
CA ASP A 87 -23.41 -6.89 2.48
C ASP A 87 -24.20 -7.86 1.61
N GLN A 88 -23.54 -8.68 0.79
CA GLN A 88 -24.18 -9.70 -0.04
C GLN A 88 -24.88 -10.76 0.81
N ALA A 89 -24.23 -11.24 1.88
CA ALA A 89 -24.82 -12.23 2.79
C ALA A 89 -26.07 -11.67 3.51
N GLN A 90 -26.00 -10.41 3.96
CA GLN A 90 -27.16 -9.73 4.58
C GLN A 90 -28.30 -9.54 3.59
N ALA A 91 -28.01 -9.14 2.35
CA ALA A 91 -29.01 -8.98 1.30
C ALA A 91 -29.73 -10.29 0.99
N ALA A 92 -28.99 -11.41 0.89
CA ALA A 92 -29.56 -12.74 0.67
C ALA A 92 -30.47 -13.16 1.84
N ALA A 93 -30.04 -12.93 3.09
CA ALA A 93 -30.84 -13.24 4.28
C ALA A 93 -32.12 -12.39 4.38
N LEU A 94 -32.05 -11.11 4.01
CA LEU A 94 -33.23 -10.23 3.95
C LEU A 94 -34.18 -10.65 2.83
N GLY A 95 -33.66 -10.99 1.65
CA GLY A 95 -34.46 -11.52 0.54
C GLY A 95 -35.25 -12.76 0.93
N HIS A 96 -34.61 -13.69 1.64
CA HIS A 96 -35.29 -14.88 2.17
C HIS A 96 -36.38 -14.56 3.21
N ARG A 97 -36.20 -13.51 4.02
CA ARG A 97 -37.22 -13.09 5.00
C ARG A 97 -38.40 -12.35 4.37
N LEU A 98 -38.24 -11.77 3.19
CA LEU A 98 -39.27 -11.01 2.49
C LEU A 98 -40.08 -11.86 1.49
N ASP A 99 -39.60 -13.05 1.12
CA ASP A 99 -40.32 -14.05 0.33
C ASP A 99 -40.26 -15.44 1.00
N PRO A 100 -41.11 -15.70 2.00
CA PRO A 100 -41.11 -16.95 2.75
C PRO A 100 -41.78 -18.14 2.00
N SER A 101 -42.24 -17.95 0.76
CA SER A 101 -43.11 -18.90 0.05
C SER A 101 -42.49 -19.49 -1.23
N ARG A 102 -41.16 -19.42 -1.37
CA ARG A 102 -40.38 -20.11 -2.41
C ARG A 102 -39.37 -21.07 -1.82
#